data_AF-A0A3S0TVG1-F1
#
_entry.id   AF-A0A3S0TVG1-F1
#
_cell.length_a   1.000
_cell.length_b   1.000
_cell.length_c   1.000
_cell.angle_alpha   90.00
_cell.angle_beta   90.00
_cell.angle_gamma   90.00
#
_symmetry.space_group_name_H-M   'P 1'
#
loop_
_entity.id
_entity.type
_entity.pdbx_description
1 polymer ?
#
loop_
_entity_poly.entity_id
_entity_poly.type
_entity_poly.pdbx_seq_one_letter_code
_entity_poly.pdbx_strand_id
1 'polypeptide(L)'
;MADLWGVVIGGLLAITGSAATQWYAHKAKADEDRRRLREQKLEEMISLVYEHAHWIDAMRQRIVLDAKSSEETVSPMSKLTAIAAIYFPQFLEPIRVMERAALAYRGWMIGKGRERLAGRTDQLSEGFNSVYEGYLKAQQTLLKQLTAAASSEFGVRNNQPQTVPSDPDSPPASSPSSS
;
A
#
# COMPACT_ATOMS: atom_id res chain seq x y z
N MET A 1 -57.67 22.91 -23.05
CA MET A 1 -57.20 21.61 -22.53
C MET A 1 -55.72 21.31 -22.84
N ALA A 2 -54.95 22.26 -23.38
CA ALA A 2 -53.52 22.06 -23.69
C ALA A 2 -52.58 22.29 -22.48
N ASP A 3 -53.00 23.06 -21.47
CA ASP A 3 -52.11 23.50 -20.38
C ASP A 3 -51.84 22.45 -19.30
N LEU A 4 -52.71 21.43 -19.15
CA LEU A 4 -52.54 20.41 -18.11
C LEU A 4 -51.42 19.40 -18.45
N TRP A 5 -51.23 19.12 -19.74
CA TRP A 5 -50.25 18.14 -20.21
C TRP A 5 -48.80 18.60 -20.03
N GLY A 6 -48.53 19.90 -20.19
CA GLY A 6 -47.20 20.47 -19.98
C GLY A 6 -46.71 20.33 -18.54
N VAL A 7 -47.60 20.51 -17.56
CA VAL A 7 -47.27 20.37 -16.13
C VAL A 7 -47.04 18.91 -15.75
N VAL A 8 -47.83 17.98 -16.30
CA VAL A 8 -47.65 16.55 -16.05
C VAL A 8 -46.33 16.04 -16.63
N ILE A 9 -45.98 16.43 -17.86
CA ILE A 9 -44.72 16.04 -18.51
C ILE A 9 -43.52 16.68 -17.80
N GLY A 10 -43.61 17.96 -17.42
CA GLY A 10 -42.57 18.65 -16.66
C GLY A 10 -42.34 18.06 -15.26
N GLY A 11 -43.41 17.73 -14.55
CA GLY A 11 -43.34 17.07 -13.23
C GLY A 11 -42.75 15.66 -13.30
N LEU A 12 -43.13 14.87 -14.31
CA LEU A 12 -42.58 13.52 -14.49
C LEU A 12 -41.08 13.56 -14.86
N LEU A 13 -40.66 14.49 -15.72
CA LEU A 13 -39.24 14.67 -16.07
C LEU A 13 -38.41 15.11 -14.87
N ALA A 14 -38.93 15.99 -14.02
CA ALA A 14 -38.23 16.45 -12.82
C ALA A 14 -38.00 15.30 -11.81
N ILE A 15 -39.00 14.45 -11.60
CA ILE A 15 -38.91 13.29 -10.69
C ILE A 15 -37.98 12.20 -11.27
N THR A 16 -38.05 11.96 -12.58
CA THR A 16 -37.20 10.95 -13.22
C THR A 16 -35.73 11.42 -13.31
N GLY A 17 -35.51 12.72 -13.49
CA GLY A 17 -34.18 13.32 -13.55
C GLY A 17 -33.43 13.29 -12.21
N SER A 18 -34.13 13.49 -11.08
CA SER A 18 -33.52 13.51 -9.74
C SER A 18 -33.10 12.11 -9.26
N ALA A 19 -33.90 11.07 -9.54
CA ALA A 19 -33.54 9.70 -9.20
C ALA A 19 -32.32 9.19 -9.98
N ALA A 20 -32.24 9.52 -11.29
CA ALA A 20 -31.11 9.13 -12.12
C ALA A 20 -29.80 9.79 -11.64
N THR A 21 -29.81 11.08 -11.33
CA THR A 21 -28.62 11.80 -10.84
C THR A 21 -28.12 11.26 -9.50
N GLN A 22 -29.02 10.91 -8.58
CA GLN A 22 -28.64 10.35 -7.28
C GLN A 22 -27.96 8.98 -7.42
N TRP A 23 -28.43 8.13 -8.33
CA TRP A 23 -27.80 6.85 -8.63
C TRP A 23 -26.39 7.00 -9.24
N TYR A 24 -26.23 7.91 -10.20
CA TYR A 24 -24.91 8.22 -10.76
C TYR A 24 -23.94 8.78 -9.71
N ALA A 25 -24.40 9.67 -8.84
CA ALA A 25 -23.58 10.22 -7.76
C ALA A 25 -23.13 9.13 -6.77
N HIS A 26 -24.03 8.21 -6.39
CA HIS A 26 -23.66 7.08 -5.52
C HIS A 26 -22.64 6.15 -6.15
N LYS A 27 -22.77 5.86 -7.45
CA LYS A 27 -21.82 5.00 -8.16
C LYS A 27 -20.45 5.67 -8.28
N ALA A 28 -20.41 6.95 -8.68
CA ALA A 28 -19.17 7.72 -8.78
C ALA A 28 -18.45 7.81 -7.43
N LYS A 29 -19.20 8.04 -6.35
CA LYS A 29 -18.65 8.05 -4.98
C LYS A 29 -18.09 6.69 -4.58
N ALA A 30 -18.81 5.60 -4.85
CA ALA A 30 -18.34 4.25 -4.54
C ALA A 30 -17.06 3.87 -5.30
N ASP A 31 -16.96 4.28 -6.57
CA ASP A 31 -15.76 4.06 -7.39
C ASP A 31 -14.57 4.89 -6.88
N GLU A 32 -14.81 6.13 -6.46
CA GLU A 32 -13.77 6.97 -5.85
C GLU A 32 -13.30 6.41 -4.50
N ASP A 33 -14.22 5.97 -3.64
CA ASP A 33 -13.89 5.39 -2.34
C ASP A 33 -13.08 4.09 -2.50
N ARG A 34 -13.47 3.23 -3.45
CA ARG A 34 -12.71 2.01 -3.79
C ARG A 34 -11.30 2.33 -4.26
N ARG A 35 -11.15 3.36 -5.09
CA ARG A 35 -9.84 3.80 -5.57
C ARG A 35 -8.96 4.32 -4.43
N ARG A 36 -9.50 5.20 -3.58
CA ARG A 36 -8.78 5.73 -2.40
C ARG A 36 -8.36 4.61 -1.45
N LEU A 37 -9.22 3.61 -1.25
CA LEU A 37 -8.88 2.45 -0.44
C LEU A 37 -7.72 1.66 -1.06
N ARG A 38 -7.73 1.45 -2.38
CA ARG A 38 -6.61 0.78 -3.07
C ARG A 38 -5.32 1.59 -2.96
N GLU A 39 -5.36 2.93 -3.10
CA GLU A 39 -4.21 3.82 -2.86
C GLU A 39 -3.59 3.57 -1.48
N GLN A 40 -4.40 3.65 -0.42
CA GLN A 40 -3.97 3.40 0.96
C GLN A 40 -3.40 1.99 1.15
N LYS A 41 -4.02 0.97 0.54
CA LYS A 41 -3.54 -0.41 0.66
C LYS A 41 -2.23 -0.65 -0.08
N LEU A 42 -1.96 0.06 -1.17
CA LEU A 42 -0.68 -0.02 -1.86
C LEU A 42 0.44 0.62 -1.02
N GLU A 43 0.19 1.78 -0.42
CA GLU A 43 1.11 2.43 0.53
C GLU A 43 1.42 1.51 1.72
N GLU A 44 0.39 0.87 2.27
CA GLU A 44 0.52 -0.10 3.36
C GLU A 44 1.39 -1.30 2.95
N MET A 45 1.23 -1.83 1.73
CA MET A 45 2.10 -2.90 1.22
C MET A 45 3.56 -2.48 1.11
N ILE A 46 3.84 -1.26 0.63
CA ILE A 46 5.22 -0.75 0.53
C ILE A 46 5.84 -0.64 1.92
N SER A 47 5.10 -0.09 2.89
CA SER A 47 5.54 -0.01 4.29
C SER A 47 5.87 -1.39 4.86
N LEU A 48 5.00 -2.39 4.63
CA LEU A 48 5.21 -3.77 5.10
C LEU A 48 6.44 -4.45 4.48
N VAL A 49 6.81 -4.11 3.24
CA VAL A 49 8.04 -4.63 2.63
C VAL A 49 9.29 -4.08 3.32
N TYR A 50 9.29 -2.82 3.76
CA TYR A 50 10.38 -2.24 4.55
C TYR A 50 10.39 -2.78 5.99
N GLU A 51 9.21 -2.90 6.61
CA GLU A 51 9.07 -3.51 7.94
C GLU A 51 9.59 -4.95 7.97
N HIS A 52 9.31 -5.73 6.92
CA HIS A 52 9.86 -7.08 6.77
C HIS A 52 11.40 -7.07 6.65
N ALA A 53 11.98 -6.10 5.94
CA ALA A 53 13.43 -5.93 5.86
C ALA A 53 14.06 -5.70 7.23
N HIS A 54 13.47 -4.79 7.99
CA HIS A 54 13.92 -4.47 9.33
C HIS A 54 13.78 -5.68 10.26
N TRP A 55 12.66 -6.39 10.18
CA TRP A 55 12.41 -7.62 10.93
C TRP A 55 13.44 -8.72 10.64
N ILE A 56 13.79 -8.92 9.37
CA ILE A 56 14.84 -9.87 8.97
C ILE A 56 16.21 -9.46 9.51
N ASP A 57 16.57 -8.18 9.49
CA ASP A 57 17.85 -7.73 10.04
C ASP A 57 17.91 -7.88 11.57
N ALA A 58 16.83 -7.50 12.28
CA ALA A 58 16.72 -7.73 13.71
C ALA A 58 16.86 -9.23 14.06
N MET A 59 16.25 -10.11 13.26
CA MET A 59 16.41 -11.55 13.38
C MET A 59 17.87 -12.00 13.22
N ARG A 60 18.61 -11.45 12.25
CA ARG A 60 20.04 -11.72 12.09
C ARG A 60 20.82 -11.31 13.33
N GLN A 61 20.60 -10.09 13.81
CA GLN A 61 21.29 -9.57 14.98
C GLN A 61 21.05 -10.47 16.21
N ARG A 62 19.82 -10.94 16.42
CA ARG A 62 19.49 -11.87 17.51
C ARG A 62 20.12 -13.24 17.33
N ILE A 63 19.93 -13.89 16.19
CA ILE A 63 20.32 -15.30 15.99
C ILE A 63 21.84 -15.44 15.82
N VAL A 64 22.43 -14.60 14.96
CA VAL A 64 23.83 -14.72 14.54
C VAL A 64 24.77 -13.93 15.45
N LEU A 65 24.34 -12.78 15.99
CA LEU A 65 25.21 -11.87 16.74
C LEU A 65 24.92 -11.83 18.26
N ASP A 66 23.92 -12.57 18.74
CA ASP A 66 23.50 -12.59 20.16
C ASP A 66 23.06 -11.23 20.72
N ALA A 67 22.52 -10.35 19.87
CA ALA A 67 22.00 -9.08 20.32
C ALA A 67 20.81 -9.31 21.27
N LYS A 68 20.97 -8.91 22.54
CA LYS A 68 20.00 -9.16 23.63
C LYS A 68 18.67 -8.39 23.52
N SER A 69 18.45 -7.59 22.47
CA SER A 69 17.48 -6.47 22.54
C SER A 69 16.25 -6.55 21.63
N SER A 70 16.02 -7.61 20.88
CA SER A 70 14.80 -7.68 20.04
C SER A 70 13.80 -8.67 20.60
N GLU A 71 12.64 -8.19 21.02
CA GLU A 71 11.47 -9.02 21.26
C GLU A 71 11.13 -9.85 20.02
N GLU A 72 10.59 -11.05 20.24
CA GLU A 72 10.14 -11.91 19.15
C GLU A 72 8.83 -11.36 18.58
N THR A 73 8.92 -10.72 17.41
CA THR A 73 7.78 -10.14 16.72
C THR A 73 7.31 -11.04 15.57
N VAL A 74 6.01 -10.96 15.27
CA VAL A 74 5.39 -11.71 14.17
C VAL A 74 5.88 -11.15 12.84
N SER A 75 6.11 -12.02 11.85
CA SER A 75 6.54 -11.61 10.52
C SER A 75 5.49 -10.72 9.83
N PRO A 76 5.87 -9.54 9.29
CA PRO A 76 4.98 -8.70 8.49
C PRO A 76 4.48 -9.36 7.18
N MET A 77 5.11 -10.46 6.76
CA MET A 77 4.80 -11.17 5.52
C MET A 77 3.33 -11.63 5.46
N SER A 78 2.77 -12.12 6.58
CA SER A 78 1.38 -12.59 6.62
C SER A 78 0.39 -11.47 6.27
N LYS A 79 0.64 -10.26 6.78
CA LYS A 79 -0.18 -9.08 6.51
C LYS A 79 -0.02 -8.61 5.06
N LEU A 80 1.22 -8.62 4.55
CA LEU A 80 1.51 -8.29 3.15
C LEU A 80 0.76 -9.21 2.18
N THR A 81 0.81 -10.52 2.42
CA THR A 81 0.10 -11.54 1.61
C THR A 81 -1.42 -11.38 1.69
N ALA A 82 -1.96 -11.07 2.87
CA ALA A 82 -3.41 -10.85 3.05
C ALA A 82 -3.91 -9.64 2.25
N ILE A 83 -3.18 -8.51 2.29
CA ILE A 83 -3.54 -7.31 1.51
C ILE A 83 -3.43 -7.61 0.01
N ALA A 84 -2.37 -8.27 -0.42
CA ALA A 84 -2.19 -8.63 -1.83
C ALA A 84 -3.33 -9.54 -2.32
N ALA A 85 -3.72 -10.55 -1.55
CA ALA A 85 -4.79 -11.48 -1.95
C ALA A 85 -6.14 -10.79 -2.16
N ILE A 86 -6.44 -9.75 -1.38
CA ILE A 86 -7.72 -9.04 -1.42
C ILE A 86 -7.72 -7.92 -2.47
N TYR A 87 -6.65 -7.11 -2.53
CA TYR A 87 -6.65 -5.86 -3.29
C TYR A 87 -5.76 -5.88 -4.53
N PHE A 88 -4.73 -6.74 -4.56
CA PHE A 88 -3.70 -6.75 -5.60
C PHE A 88 -3.17 -8.16 -5.91
N PRO A 89 -4.02 -9.06 -6.42
CA PRO A 89 -3.66 -10.47 -6.63
C PRO A 89 -2.47 -10.66 -7.57
N GLN A 90 -2.20 -9.68 -8.45
CA GLN A 90 -1.04 -9.68 -9.34
C GLN A 90 0.31 -9.70 -8.62
N PHE A 91 0.38 -9.26 -7.35
CA PHE A 91 1.62 -9.25 -6.57
C PHE A 91 1.86 -10.53 -5.77
N LEU A 92 0.93 -11.49 -5.78
CA LEU A 92 1.08 -12.73 -5.00
C LEU A 92 2.32 -13.53 -5.40
N GLU A 93 2.60 -13.68 -6.69
CA GLU A 93 3.78 -14.42 -7.13
C GLU A 93 5.11 -13.69 -6.80
N PRO A 94 5.26 -12.39 -7.07
CA PRO A 94 6.39 -11.60 -6.58
C PRO A 94 6.62 -11.70 -5.06
N ILE A 95 5.55 -11.66 -4.26
CA ILE A 95 5.62 -11.83 -2.80
C ILE A 95 6.15 -13.23 -2.43
N ARG A 96 5.66 -14.30 -3.07
CA ARG A 96 6.16 -15.66 -2.85
C ARG A 96 7.62 -15.82 -3.24
N VAL A 97 8.09 -15.14 -4.29
CA VAL A 97 9.51 -15.14 -4.66
C VAL A 97 10.35 -14.49 -3.55
N MET A 98 9.91 -13.35 -3.02
CA MET A 98 10.56 -12.69 -1.88
C MET A 98 10.54 -13.57 -0.62
N GLU A 99 9.41 -14.20 -0.31
CA GLU A 99 9.25 -15.09 0.84
C GLU A 99 10.19 -16.30 0.76
N ARG A 100 10.30 -16.96 -0.41
CA ARG A 100 11.26 -18.06 -0.63
C ARG A 100 12.71 -17.61 -0.41
N ALA A 101 13.08 -16.44 -0.91
CA ALA A 101 14.42 -15.88 -0.70
C ALA A 101 14.67 -15.56 0.78
N ALA A 102 13.66 -15.01 1.48
CA ALA A 102 13.72 -14.77 2.92
C ALA A 102 13.87 -16.08 3.72
N LEU A 103 13.16 -17.15 3.34
CA LEU A 103 13.29 -18.47 3.97
C LEU A 103 14.69 -19.06 3.79
N ALA A 104 15.29 -18.94 2.60
CA ALA A 104 16.66 -19.38 2.36
C ALA A 104 17.65 -18.62 3.26
N TYR A 105 17.49 -17.29 3.36
CA TYR A 105 18.32 -16.47 4.24
C TYR A 105 18.12 -16.81 5.73
N ARG A 106 16.88 -17.08 6.17
CA ARG A 106 16.60 -17.59 7.52
C ARG A 106 17.24 -18.93 7.79
N GLY A 107 17.24 -19.84 6.83
CA GLY A 107 17.95 -21.12 6.92
C GLY A 107 19.44 -20.93 7.20
N TRP A 108 20.09 -20.00 6.47
CA TRP A 108 21.47 -19.63 6.72
C TRP A 108 21.68 -19.04 8.13
N MET A 109 20.81 -18.11 8.57
CA MET A 109 20.91 -17.52 9.91
C MET A 109 20.84 -18.58 11.02
N ILE A 110 19.91 -19.53 10.91
CA ILE A 110 19.78 -20.65 11.86
C ILE A 110 21.04 -21.51 11.86
N GLY A 111 21.59 -21.82 10.68
CA GLY A 111 22.85 -22.55 10.54
C GLY A 111 24.00 -21.87 11.29
N LYS A 112 24.20 -20.57 11.05
CA LYS A 112 25.24 -19.77 11.74
C LYS A 112 24.98 -19.59 13.23
N GLY A 113 23.71 -19.47 13.64
CA GLY A 113 23.34 -19.49 15.05
C GLY A 113 23.78 -20.78 15.76
N ARG A 114 23.64 -21.94 15.09
CA ARG A 114 24.12 -23.23 15.64
C ARG A 114 25.65 -23.30 15.72
N GLU A 115 26.37 -22.78 14.72
CA GLU A 115 27.83 -22.70 14.74
C GLU A 115 28.33 -21.83 15.90
N ARG A 116 27.70 -20.66 16.10
CA ARG A 116 27.95 -19.78 17.25
C ARG A 116 27.79 -20.49 18.58
N LEU A 117 26.67 -21.20 18.77
CA LEU A 117 26.40 -21.95 20.01
C LEU A 117 27.42 -23.09 20.24
N ALA A 118 28.04 -23.59 19.17
CA ALA A 118 29.14 -24.55 19.24
C ALA A 118 30.53 -23.89 19.43
N GLY A 119 30.60 -22.58 19.65
CA GLY A 119 31.84 -21.82 19.84
C GLY A 119 32.60 -21.47 18.56
N ARG A 120 32.04 -21.75 17.37
CA ARG A 120 32.66 -21.44 16.07
C ARG A 120 32.23 -20.06 15.59
N THR A 121 32.95 -19.03 16.02
CA THR A 121 32.64 -17.62 15.73
C THR A 121 33.44 -17.02 14.58
N ASP A 122 34.50 -17.70 14.14
CA ASP A 122 35.39 -17.31 13.05
C ASP A 122 34.71 -17.35 11.67
N GLN A 123 33.65 -18.16 11.52
CA GLN A 123 32.98 -18.42 10.23
C GLN A 123 31.57 -17.82 10.12
N LEU A 124 31.18 -16.89 10.99
CA LEU A 124 29.80 -16.37 11.04
C LEU A 124 29.39 -15.55 9.80
N SER A 125 30.35 -15.00 9.05
CA SER A 125 30.10 -14.24 7.83
C SER A 125 30.10 -15.10 6.56
N GLU A 126 30.54 -16.35 6.64
CA GLU A 126 30.68 -17.20 5.47
C GLU A 126 29.31 -17.46 4.81
N GLY A 127 29.23 -17.22 3.50
CA GLY A 127 28.01 -17.39 2.71
C GLY A 127 26.98 -16.26 2.87
N PHE A 128 27.20 -15.29 3.76
CA PHE A 128 26.27 -14.18 4.02
C PHE A 128 25.87 -13.42 2.75
N ASN A 129 26.86 -12.95 1.97
CA ASN A 129 26.61 -12.13 0.79
C ASN A 129 25.71 -12.86 -0.23
N SER A 130 25.99 -14.13 -0.50
CA SER A 130 25.24 -14.93 -1.48
C SER A 130 23.76 -15.05 -1.12
N VAL A 131 23.44 -15.37 0.14
CA VAL A 131 22.05 -15.52 0.58
C VAL A 131 21.34 -14.17 0.75
N TYR A 132 22.07 -13.16 1.23
CA TYR A 132 21.51 -11.82 1.47
C TYR A 132 21.22 -11.09 0.15
N GLU A 133 22.11 -11.18 -0.84
CA GLU A 133 21.90 -10.62 -2.17
C GLU A 133 20.67 -11.23 -2.86
N GLY A 134 20.45 -12.54 -2.72
CA GLY A 134 19.27 -13.21 -3.23
C GLY A 134 17.98 -12.64 -2.64
N TYR A 135 17.94 -12.43 -1.32
CA TYR A 135 16.83 -11.78 -0.63
C TYR A 135 16.66 -10.31 -1.07
N LEU A 136 17.73 -9.53 -1.08
CA LEU A 136 17.71 -8.11 -1.44
C LEU A 136 17.22 -7.89 -2.88
N LYS A 137 17.67 -8.73 -3.82
CA LYS A 137 17.21 -8.68 -5.22
C LYS A 137 15.71 -8.95 -5.34
N ALA A 138 15.19 -9.95 -4.62
CA ALA A 138 13.76 -10.26 -4.63
C ALA A 138 12.94 -9.10 -4.03
N GLN A 139 13.41 -8.52 -2.93
CA GLN A 139 12.79 -7.36 -2.29
C GLN A 139 12.75 -6.14 -3.22
N GLN A 140 13.88 -5.78 -3.83
CA GLN A 140 13.96 -4.65 -4.75
C GLN A 140 13.08 -4.85 -5.98
N THR A 141 13.00 -6.09 -6.47
CA THR A 141 12.11 -6.44 -7.59
C THR A 141 10.65 -6.20 -7.22
N LEU A 142 10.21 -6.63 -6.04
CA LEU A 142 8.86 -6.37 -5.54
C LEU A 142 8.59 -4.87 -5.37
N LEU A 143 9.50 -4.14 -4.72
CA LEU A 143 9.36 -2.68 -4.54
C LEU A 143 9.26 -1.94 -5.87
N LYS A 144 10.06 -2.34 -6.87
CA LYS A 144 10.00 -1.79 -8.23
C LYS A 144 8.64 -2.02 -8.87
N GLN A 145 8.04 -3.19 -8.68
CA GLN A 145 6.71 -3.50 -9.23
C GLN A 145 5.60 -2.72 -8.51
N LEU A 146 5.66 -2.61 -7.18
CA LEU A 146 4.70 -1.83 -6.39
C LEU A 146 4.76 -0.33 -6.74
N THR A 147 5.96 0.23 -6.87
CA THR A 147 6.14 1.65 -7.24
C THR A 147 5.75 1.95 -8.69
N ALA A 148 6.01 1.01 -9.62
CA ALA A 148 5.52 1.11 -10.99
C ALA A 148 3.99 1.10 -11.04
N ALA A 149 3.35 0.21 -10.27
CA ALA A 149 1.89 0.18 -10.18
C ALA A 149 1.32 1.47 -9.58
N ALA A 150 1.91 1.98 -8.49
CA ALA A 150 1.52 3.26 -7.90
C ALA A 150 1.57 4.41 -8.93
N SER A 151 2.64 4.45 -9.72
CA SER A 151 2.83 5.46 -10.76
C SER A 151 1.80 5.33 -11.88
N SER A 152 1.51 4.10 -12.34
CA SER A 152 0.52 3.87 -13.39
C SER A 152 -0.93 4.14 -12.96
N GLU A 153 -1.26 3.80 -11.70
CA GLU A 153 -2.62 3.83 -11.21
C GLU A 153 -2.99 5.23 -10.66
N PHE A 154 -1.98 5.99 -10.19
CA PHE A 154 -2.20 7.27 -9.50
C PHE A 154 -1.48 8.46 -10.13
N GLY A 155 -0.50 8.23 -11.02
CA GLY A 155 0.38 9.26 -11.60
C GLY A 155 -0.26 10.24 -12.59
N VAL A 156 -1.59 10.21 -12.80
CA VAL A 156 -2.30 11.17 -13.68
C VAL A 156 -2.88 12.37 -12.90
N ARG A 157 -2.86 12.38 -11.56
CA ARG A 157 -3.51 13.44 -10.76
C ARG A 157 -2.67 14.71 -10.52
N ASN A 158 -1.36 14.72 -10.75
CA ASN A 158 -0.54 15.92 -10.50
C ASN A 158 -0.73 17.06 -11.51
N ASN A 159 -1.59 16.90 -12.54
CA ASN A 159 -1.87 17.93 -13.54
C ASN A 159 -3.33 18.42 -13.59
N GLN A 160 -4.19 18.07 -12.62
CA GLN A 160 -5.47 18.75 -12.48
C GLN A 160 -5.40 19.74 -11.32
N PRO A 161 -5.49 21.06 -11.56
CA PRO A 161 -5.70 22.01 -10.48
C PRO A 161 -6.96 21.57 -9.75
N GLN A 162 -6.86 21.36 -8.44
CA GLN A 162 -8.03 21.15 -7.60
C GLN A 162 -8.99 22.30 -7.87
N THR A 163 -10.10 22.03 -8.55
CA THR A 163 -11.22 22.97 -8.58
C THR A 163 -11.76 22.95 -7.16
N VAL A 164 -11.28 23.90 -6.35
CA VAL A 164 -11.85 24.20 -5.05
C VAL A 164 -13.36 24.33 -5.27
N PRO A 165 -14.20 23.53 -4.61
CA PRO A 165 -15.64 23.73 -4.65
C PRO A 165 -15.88 25.17 -4.19
N SER A 166 -16.37 26.02 -5.09
CA SER A 166 -16.78 27.37 -4.73
C SER A 166 -17.92 27.24 -3.73
N ASP A 167 -17.61 27.34 -2.44
CA ASP A 167 -18.60 27.38 -1.37
C ASP A 167 -19.44 28.65 -1.60
N PRO A 168 -20.74 28.53 -1.93
CA PRO A 168 -21.57 29.70 -2.21
C PRO A 168 -21.80 30.58 -0.98
N ASP A 169 -21.48 30.06 0.22
CA ASP A 169 -21.62 30.74 1.50
C ASP A 169 -20.30 31.27 2.08
N SER A 170 -19.19 31.27 1.32
CA SER A 170 -17.95 31.88 1.79
C SER A 170 -18.15 33.40 1.96
N PRO A 171 -18.03 33.95 3.20
CA PRO A 171 -18.19 35.37 3.42
C PRO A 171 -17.10 36.16 2.67
N PRO A 172 -17.42 37.35 2.14
CA PRO A 172 -16.44 38.15 1.40
C PRO A 172 -15.23 38.46 2.30
N ALA A 173 -14.04 38.21 1.77
CA ALA A 173 -12.78 38.45 2.46
C ALA A 173 -12.70 39.91 2.92
N SER A 174 -12.61 40.11 4.23
CA SER A 174 -12.47 41.41 4.87
C SER A 174 -11.20 42.10 4.38
N SER A 175 -11.34 43.27 3.75
CA SER A 175 -10.22 44.09 3.29
C SER A 175 -9.27 44.44 4.45
N PRO A 176 -7.94 44.37 4.26
CA PRO A 176 -6.99 44.77 5.29
C PRO A 176 -7.07 46.28 5.55
N SER A 177 -7.30 46.63 6.82
CA SER A 177 -7.17 47.98 7.35
C SER A 177 -5.70 48.42 7.27
N SER A 178 -5.41 49.35 6.38
CA SER A 178 -4.12 50.05 6.33
C SER A 178 -3.90 50.86 7.62
N SER A 179 -2.74 50.69 8.24
CA SER A 179 -2.19 51.59 9.26
C SER A 179 -0.71 51.77 8.98
#